data_AF-K1YG30-F1
#
_entry.id   AF-K1YG30-F1
#
_cell.length_a   1.000
_cell.length_b   1.000
_cell.length_c   1.000
_cell.angle_alpha   90.00
_cell.angle_beta   90.00
_cell.angle_gamma   90.00
#
_symmetry.space_group_name_H-M   'P 1'
#
loop_
_entity.id
_entity.type
_entity.pdbx_description
1 polymer ?
#
loop_
_entity_poly.entity_id
_entity_poly.type
_entity_poly.pdbx_seq_one_letter_code
_entity_poly.pdbx_strand_id
1 'polypeptide(L)' 'MSLQLGVLNLLPIPVLDGGHVLFMSIEGITRRKLPLKLKNALVSGGMFLLLGMMILITINDLDRMLGFAELWNKIKGIF' A
#
# COMPACT_ATOMS: atom_id res chain seq x y z
N MET A 1 -10.95 -2.45 -24.29
CA MET A 1 -10.96 -2.38 -22.80
C MET A 1 -9.69 -2.95 -22.14
N SER A 2 -8.57 -3.10 -22.86
CA SER A 2 -7.31 -3.65 -22.32
C SER A 2 -6.26 -2.58 -21.96
N LEU A 3 -6.32 -1.40 -22.57
CA LEU A 3 -5.37 -0.31 -22.36
C LEU A 3 -5.44 0.27 -20.93
N GLN A 4 -6.65 0.38 -20.38
CA GLN A 4 -6.88 0.94 -19.04
C GLN A 4 -6.36 0.02 -17.92
N LEU A 5 -6.53 -1.30 -18.09
CA LEU A 5 -5.95 -2.30 -17.18
C LEU A 5 -4.43 -2.40 -17.33
N GLY A 6 -3.92 -2.29 -18.56
CA GLY A 6 -2.47 -2.24 -18.82
C GLY A 6 -1.79 -1.03 -18.18
N VAL A 7 -2.40 0.16 -18.23
CA VAL A 7 -1.88 1.37 -17.59
C VAL A 7 -1.90 1.26 -16.06
N LEU A 8 -2.96 0.71 -15.47
CA LEU A 8 -3.02 0.46 -14.03
C LEU A 8 -2.00 -0.58 -13.57
N ASN A 9 -1.77 -1.65 -14.35
CA ASN A 9 -0.78 -2.66 -14.03
C ASN A 9 0.66 -2.17 -14.19
N LEU A 10 0.93 -1.14 -15.01
CA LEU A 10 2.25 -0.54 -15.15
C LEU A 10 2.61 0.43 -14.01
N LEU A 11 1.68 0.70 -13.09
CA LEU A 11 1.96 1.57 -11.95
C LEU A 11 3.09 0.99 -11.07
N PRO A 12 3.90 1.87 -10.46
CA PRO A 12 5.02 1.52 -9.58
C PRO A 12 4.60 0.89 -8.24
N ILE A 13 3.74 -0.14 -8.26
CA ILE A 13 3.24 -0.79 -7.05
C ILE A 13 3.98 -2.13 -6.92
N PRO A 14 4.74 -2.37 -5.82
CA PRO A 14 5.58 -3.55 -5.64
C PRO A 14 4.86 -4.90 -5.79
N VAL A 15 3.53 -4.92 -5.67
CA VAL A 15 2.68 -6.12 -5.69
C VAL A 15 2.07 -6.39 -7.08
N LEU A 16 2.10 -5.41 -8.00
CA LEU A 16 1.57 -5.54 -9.38
C LEU A 16 2.69 -5.80 -10.40
N ASP A 17 2.30 -6.18 -11.63
CA ASP A 17 3.21 -6.43 -12.76
C ASP A 17 4.17 -5.24 -13.03
N GLY A 18 3.73 -4.01 -12.76
CA GLY A 18 4.50 -2.77 -12.92
C GLY A 18 5.65 -2.61 -11.94
N GLY A 19 5.58 -3.22 -10.75
CA GLY A 19 6.71 -3.31 -9.83
C GLY A 19 7.89 -4.05 -10.46
N HIS A 20 7.61 -5.12 -11.20
CA HIS A 20 8.64 -5.87 -11.93
C HIS A 20 9.25 -5.06 -13.08
N VAL A 21 8.42 -4.29 -13.80
CA VAL A 21 8.86 -3.37 -14.86
C VAL A 21 9.76 -2.27 -14.30
N LEU A 22 9.49 -1.76 -13.10
CA LEU A 22 10.39 -0.81 -12.44
C LEU A 22 11.73 -1.40 -12.05
N PHE A 23 11.73 -2.60 -11.47
CA PHE A 23 12.99 -3.26 -11.15
C PHE A 23 13.82 -3.48 -12.43
N MET A 24 13.19 -3.90 -13.53
CA MET A 24 13.86 -4.03 -14.83
C MET A 24 14.34 -2.69 -15.40
N SER A 25 13.55 -1.63 -15.25
CA SER A 25 13.92 -0.28 -15.69
C SER A 25 15.13 0.25 -14.91
N ILE A 26 15.15 0.04 -13.59
CA ILE A 26 16.26 0.40 -12.70
C ILE A 26 17.50 -0.44 -13.05
N GLU A 27 17.34 -1.74 -13.30
CA GLU A 27 18.44 -2.60 -13.76
C GLU A 27 18.99 -2.18 -15.13
N GLY A 28 18.12 -1.72 -16.03
CA GLY A 28 18.50 -1.21 -17.35
C GLY A 28 19.29 0.10 -17.27
N ILE A 29 18.89 1.02 -16.39
CA ILE A 29 19.59 2.30 -16.14
C ILE A 29 20.91 2.06 -15.40
N THR A 30 20.87 1.24 -14.34
CA THR A 30 22.03 0.99 -13.46
C THR A 30 23.02 -0.01 -14.07
N ARG A 31 22.62 -0.73 -15.15
CA ARG A 31 23.36 -1.84 -15.80
C ARG A 31 23.86 -2.91 -14.81
N ARG A 32 23.22 -3.03 -13.65
CA ARG A 32 23.55 -4.00 -12.61
C ARG A 32 22.29 -4.72 -12.19
N LYS A 33 22.37 -6.05 -12.10
CA LYS A 33 21.25 -6.89 -11.62
C LYS A 33 21.01 -6.61 -10.15
N LEU A 34 19.77 -6.34 -9.77
CA LEU A 34 19.36 -6.24 -8.39
C LEU A 34 19.43 -7.64 -7.76
N PRO A 35 19.99 -7.78 -6.55
CA PRO A 35 20.00 -9.06 -5.86
C PRO A 35 18.57 -9.55 -5.63
N LEU A 36 18.30 -10.82 -5.94
CA LEU A 36 16.96 -11.41 -5.76
C LEU A 36 16.45 -11.27 -4.32
N LYS A 37 17.36 -11.34 -3.34
CA LYS A 37 17.07 -11.09 -1.91
C LYS A 37 16.53 -9.69 -1.65
N LEU A 38 17.11 -8.66 -2.29
CA LEU A 38 16.68 -7.27 -2.13
C LEU A 38 15.32 -7.06 -2.79
N LYS A 39 15.12 -7.64 -3.97
CA LYS A 39 13.85 -7.58 -4.70
C LYS A 39 12.70 -8.19 -3.87
N ASN A 40 12.92 -9.38 -3.31
CA ASN A 40 11.95 -10.03 -2.43
C ASN A 40 11.71 -9.25 -1.13
N ALA A 41 12.76 -8.67 -0.54
CA ALA A 41 12.63 -7.85 0.66
C ALA A 41 11.81 -6.58 0.41
N LEU A 42 12.01 -5.90 -0.73
CA LEU A 42 11.24 -4.72 -1.11
C LEU A 42 9.77 -5.04 -1.39
N VAL A 43 9.49 -6.15 -2.08
CA VAL A 43 8.12 -6.59 -2.35
C VAL A 43 7.41 -6.96 -1.05
N SER A 44 7.99 -7.81 -0.21
CA SER A 44 7.40 -8.18 1.08
C SER A 44 7.26 -6.98 2.01
N GLY A 45 8.28 -6.12 2.10
CA GLY A 45 8.23 -4.90 2.92
C GLY A 45 7.14 -3.93 2.45
N GLY A 46 7.03 -3.72 1.14
CA GLY A 46 5.95 -2.93 0.54
C GLY A 46 4.56 -3.52 0.80
N MET A 47 4.41 -4.85 0.73
CA MET A 47 3.16 -5.54 1.03
C MET A 47 2.75 -5.38 2.50
N PHE A 48 3.69 -5.56 3.44
CA PHE A 48 3.43 -5.34 4.87
C PHE A 48 3.05 -3.89 5.16
N LEU A 49 3.72 -2.93 4.52
CA LEU A 49 3.42 -1.51 4.68
C LEU A 49 2.03 -1.17 4.15
N LEU A 50 1.67 -1.67 2.96
CA LEU A 50 0.34 -1.47 2.38
C LEU A 50 -0.77 -2.07 3.25
N LEU A 51 -0.60 -3.31 3.71
CA LEU A 51 -1.55 -3.96 4.61
C LEU A 51 -1.68 -3.21 5.94
N GLY A 52 -0.56 -2.78 6.51
CA GLY A 52 -0.54 -1.97 7.73
C GLY A 52 -1.29 -0.65 7.54
N MET A 53 -1.04 0.06 6.45
CA MET A 53 -1.76 1.29 6.12
C MET A 53 -3.26 1.03 5.92
N MET A 54 -3.65 -0.03 5.23
CA MET A 54 -5.07 -0.40 5.07
C MET A 54 -5.75 -0.61 6.42
N ILE A 55 -5.11 -1.34 7.34
CA ILE A 55 -5.66 -1.57 8.68
C ILE A 55 -5.78 -0.25 9.45
N LEU A 56 -4.74 0.58 9.45
CA LEU A 56 -4.76 1.88 10.14
C LEU A 56 -5.85 2.80 9.61
N ILE A 57 -5.98 2.91 8.29
CA ILE A 57 -7.03 3.71 7.64
C ILE A 57 -8.40 3.14 7.97
N THR A 58 -8.57 1.82 7.91
CA THR A 58 -9.85 1.17 8.24
C THR A 58 -10.26 1.45 9.70
N ILE A 59 -9.34 1.37 10.66
CA ILE A 59 -9.64 1.71 12.06
C ILE A 59 -10.02 3.19 12.20
N ASN A 60 -9.30 4.08 11.53
CA ASN A 60 -9.59 5.51 11.54
C ASN A 60 -10.98 5.82 10.96
N ASP A 61 -11.31 5.21 9.82
CA ASP A 61 -12.61 5.35 9.17
C ASP A 61 -13.73 4.74 10.03
N LEU A 62 -13.51 3.60 10.68
CA LEU A 62 -14.49 2.97 11.58
C LEU A 62 -14.80 3.85 12.79
N ASP A 63 -13.79 4.42 13.42
CA ASP A 63 -13.96 5.32 14.57
C ASP A 63 -14.76 6.58 14.18
N ARG A 64 -14.46 7.12 12.99
CA ARG A 64 -15.18 8.26 12.41
C ARG A 64 -16.60 7.90 11.99
N MET A 65 -16.84 6.73 11.40
CA MET A 65 -18.15 6.31 10.89
C MET A 65 -19.11 5.92 12.02
N LEU A 66 -18.64 5.23 13.05
CA LEU A 66 -19.48 4.81 14.17
C LEU A 66 -19.74 5.94 15.17
N GLY A 67 -19.12 7.10 14.99
CA GLY A 67 -19.28 8.24 15.90
C GLY A 67 -18.89 7.87 17.34
N PHE A 68 -17.96 6.92 17.51
CA PHE A 68 -17.52 6.44 18.83
C PHE A 68 -16.99 7.61 19.67
N ALA A 69 -16.29 8.55 19.03
CA ALA A 69 -15.85 9.79 19.64
C ALA A 69 -17.00 10.66 20.18
N GLU A 70 -18.11 10.79 19.44
CA GLU A 70 -19.28 11.54 19.91
C GLU A 70 -20.00 10.82 21.04
N LEU A 71 -20.16 9.49 20.95
CA LEU A 71 -20.79 8.68 22.00
C LEU A 71 -19.98 8.74 23.30
N TRP A 72 -18.65 8.66 23.19
CA TRP A 72 -17.72 8.76 24.31
C TRP A 72 -17.76 10.14 24.96
N ASN A 73 -17.80 11.21 24.16
CA ASN A 73 -17.96 12.57 24.65
C ASN A 73 -19.31 12.79 25.34
N LYS A 74 -20.39 12.17 24.80
CA LYS A 74 -21.73 12.23 25.39
C LYS A 74 -21.80 11.51 26.74
N ILE A 75 -21.14 10.36 26.88
CA ILE A 75 -21.07 9.61 28.15
C ILE A 75 -20.24 10.36 29.19
N LYS A 76 -19.07 10.90 28.83
CA LYS A 76 -18.25 11.74 29.72
C LYS A 76 -18.89 13.07 30.12
N GLY A 77 -19.88 13.55 29.37
CA GLY A 77 -20.65 14.75 29.72
C GLY A 77 -21.82 14.44 30.66
N ILE A 78 -22.21 13.17 30.80
CA ILE A 78 -23.30 12.71 31.67
C ILE A 78 -22.79 12.27 33.06
N PHE A 79 -21.51 11.88 33.14
CA PHE A 79 -20.82 11.48 34.39
C PHE A 79 -19.81 12.53 34.80
#